data_AF-A0A4Q9LAK7-F1
#
_entry.id   AF-A0A4Q9LAK7-F1
#
_cell.length_a   1.000
_cell.length_b   1.000
_cell.length_c   1.000
_cell.angle_alpha   90.00
_cell.angle_beta   90.00
_cell.angle_gamma   90.00
#
_symmetry.space_group_name_H-M   'P 1'
#
loop_
_entity.id
_entity.type
_entity.pdbx_description
1 polymer ?
#
loop_
_entity_poly.entity_id
_entity_poly.type
_entity_poly.pdbx_seq_one_letter_code
_entity_poly.pdbx_strand_id
1 'polypeptide(L)'
;MENIHNLEINSYAIGLKDRAALKNLRNLKNLRLEYCDFENIAFSDLFDIKDEYFIENLKLSEIILEKRDIIFISELKDLKSLKLNFLFFKNFSYLTLKMKCFKHPTKLELEINIYWSLKNKLCYFMEEFGPKYLNLK
;
A
#
# COMPACT_ATOMS: atom_id res chain seq x y z
N MET A 1 5.13 -26.54 -3.59
CA MET A 1 4.24 -25.35 -3.61
C MET A 1 4.89 -24.35 -4.54
N GLU A 2 4.16 -23.86 -5.53
CA GLU A 2 4.68 -22.86 -6.45
C GLU A 2 5.04 -21.58 -5.68
N ASN A 3 6.26 -21.10 -5.88
CA ASN A 3 6.68 -19.81 -5.36
C ASN A 3 6.06 -18.71 -6.23
N ILE A 4 4.87 -18.26 -5.85
CA ILE A 4 4.25 -17.09 -6.49
C ILE A 4 5.08 -15.87 -6.09
N HIS A 5 5.83 -15.34 -7.05
CA HIS A 5 6.63 -14.12 -6.87
C HIS A 5 5.92 -12.87 -7.37
N ASN A 6 4.91 -13.02 -8.22
CA ASN A 6 4.13 -11.93 -8.81
C ASN A 6 2.65 -12.25 -8.66
N LEU A 7 1.88 -11.30 -8.14
CA LEU A 7 0.43 -11.41 -8.03
C LEU A 7 -0.21 -10.10 -8.48
N GLU A 8 -1.17 -10.23 -9.40
CA GLU A 8 -1.99 -9.13 -9.88
C GLU A 8 -3.47 -9.48 -9.70
N ILE A 9 -4.21 -8.61 -9.04
CA ILE A 9 -5.66 -8.74 -8.82
C ILE A 9 -6.31 -7.46 -9.32
N ASN A 10 -7.21 -7.58 -10.30
CA ASN A 10 -7.85 -6.43 -10.93
C ASN A 10 -9.37 -6.58 -10.91
N SER A 11 -10.09 -5.52 -10.53
CA SER A 11 -11.56 -5.45 -10.64
C SER A 11 -12.31 -6.56 -9.88
N TYR A 12 -11.87 -6.87 -8.66
CA TYR A 12 -12.52 -7.84 -7.78
C TYR A 12 -13.12 -7.19 -6.54
N ALA A 13 -14.27 -7.72 -6.09
CA ALA A 13 -14.77 -7.50 -4.74
C ALA A 13 -14.07 -8.47 -3.79
N ILE A 14 -13.47 -7.92 -2.73
CA ILE A 14 -12.72 -8.64 -1.70
C ILE A 14 -13.44 -8.43 -0.38
N GLY A 15 -13.95 -9.50 0.21
CA GLY A 15 -14.80 -9.44 1.39
C GLY A 15 -14.21 -10.20 2.58
N LEU A 16 -15.03 -10.35 3.63
CA LEU A 16 -14.65 -11.04 4.86
C LEU A 16 -14.16 -12.49 4.65
N LYS A 17 -14.64 -13.16 3.60
CA LYS A 17 -14.23 -14.54 3.26
C LYS A 17 -12.78 -14.62 2.77
N ASP A 18 -12.26 -13.51 2.24
CA ASP A 18 -10.90 -13.41 1.68
C ASP A 18 -9.86 -12.98 2.72
N ARG A 19 -10.27 -12.85 4.00
CA ARG A 19 -9.35 -12.57 5.09
C ARG A 19 -8.24 -13.63 5.11
N ALA A 20 -7.02 -13.15 5.22
CA ALA A 20 -5.80 -13.95 5.25
C ALA A 20 -5.58 -14.79 3.96
N ALA A 21 -6.21 -14.44 2.83
CA ALA A 21 -6.03 -15.12 1.55
C ALA A 21 -4.57 -15.09 1.06
N LEU A 22 -3.78 -14.09 1.47
CA LEU A 22 -2.38 -13.93 1.09
C LEU A 22 -1.39 -14.35 2.19
N LYS A 23 -1.86 -14.90 3.32
CA LYS A 23 -1.00 -15.22 4.49
C LYS A 23 0.17 -16.16 4.21
N ASN A 24 0.02 -17.04 3.22
CA ASN A 24 1.04 -18.02 2.86
C ASN A 24 2.01 -17.50 1.77
N LEU A 25 1.76 -16.34 1.17
CA LEU A 25 2.55 -15.77 0.07
C LEU A 25 3.72 -14.92 0.59
N ARG A 26 4.53 -15.49 1.50
CA ARG A 26 5.63 -14.76 2.17
C ARG A 26 6.78 -14.36 1.24
N ASN A 27 6.94 -15.07 0.11
CA ASN A 27 7.98 -14.83 -0.91
C ASN A 27 7.49 -13.98 -2.09
N LEU A 28 6.31 -13.34 -1.96
CA LEU A 28 5.73 -12.49 -2.99
C LEU A 28 6.55 -11.21 -3.13
N LYS A 29 7.18 -11.01 -4.29
CA LYS A 29 8.01 -9.83 -4.57
C LYS A 29 7.20 -8.67 -5.13
N ASN A 30 6.26 -8.97 -6.02
CA ASN A 30 5.49 -7.98 -6.75
C ASN A 30 4.01 -8.19 -6.48
N LEU A 31 3.35 -7.17 -5.91
CA LEU A 31 1.93 -7.18 -5.65
C LEU A 31 1.27 -5.97 -6.32
N ARG A 32 0.28 -6.25 -7.16
CA ARG A 32 -0.54 -5.23 -7.82
C ARG A 32 -2.00 -5.50 -7.54
N LEU A 33 -2.68 -4.52 -6.94
CA LEU A 33 -4.14 -4.52 -6.84
C LEU A 33 -4.67 -3.26 -7.53
N GLU A 34 -5.61 -3.44 -8.44
CA GLU A 34 -6.27 -2.32 -9.13
C GLU A 34 -7.78 -2.48 -9.13
N TYR A 35 -8.51 -1.39 -8.92
CA TYR A 35 -9.97 -1.37 -9.00
C TYR A 35 -10.63 -2.42 -8.08
N CYS A 36 -10.00 -2.73 -6.95
CA CYS A 36 -10.51 -3.72 -6.01
C CYS A 36 -11.38 -3.04 -4.96
N ASP A 37 -12.60 -3.55 -4.78
CA ASP A 37 -13.50 -3.07 -3.74
C ASP A 37 -13.34 -3.92 -2.47
N PHE A 38 -13.08 -3.27 -1.34
CA PHE A 38 -12.83 -3.92 -0.07
C PHE A 38 -14.06 -3.81 0.83
N GLU A 39 -14.87 -4.87 0.84
CA GLU A 39 -16.17 -4.90 1.52
C GLU A 39 -16.01 -5.33 2.99
N ASN A 40 -16.05 -4.35 3.90
CA ASN A 40 -15.93 -4.56 5.36
C ASN A 40 -14.63 -5.24 5.81
N ILE A 41 -13.60 -5.13 5.00
CA ILE A 41 -12.26 -5.65 5.25
C ILE A 41 -11.25 -4.58 4.77
N ALA A 42 -10.02 -4.58 5.29
CA ALA A 42 -8.98 -3.69 4.81
C ALA A 42 -7.89 -4.47 4.06
N PHE A 43 -7.07 -3.80 3.27
CA PHE A 43 -5.99 -4.43 2.52
C PHE A 43 -5.08 -5.29 3.40
N SER A 44 -4.72 -4.78 4.57
CA SER A 44 -3.89 -5.47 5.57
C SER A 44 -4.52 -6.76 6.12
N ASP A 45 -5.84 -6.92 6.08
CA ASP A 45 -6.52 -8.15 6.52
C ASP A 45 -6.33 -9.32 5.53
N LEU A 46 -5.81 -9.07 4.32
CA LEU A 46 -5.42 -10.14 3.39
C LEU A 46 -4.19 -10.92 3.89
N PHE A 47 -3.45 -10.35 4.84
CA PHE A 47 -2.21 -10.88 5.39
C PHE A 47 -2.39 -11.29 6.86
N ASP A 48 -1.45 -12.08 7.37
CA ASP A 48 -1.21 -12.17 8.81
C ASP A 48 -0.24 -11.05 9.22
N ILE A 49 -0.74 -10.05 9.95
CA ILE A 49 0.04 -8.87 10.38
C ILE A 49 1.18 -9.20 11.37
N LYS A 50 1.24 -10.43 11.90
CA LYS A 50 2.32 -10.89 12.78
C LYS A 50 3.51 -11.45 12.01
N ASP A 51 3.34 -11.72 10.72
CA ASP A 51 4.37 -12.27 9.84
C ASP A 51 5.12 -11.18 9.06
N GLU A 52 6.33 -11.52 8.60
CA GLU A 52 7.12 -10.70 7.69
C GLU A 52 6.89 -11.14 6.22
N TYR A 53 6.83 -10.17 5.30
CA TYR A 53 6.57 -10.39 3.87
C TYR A 53 7.64 -9.70 3.01
N PHE A 54 8.16 -10.43 2.02
CA PHE A 54 9.23 -9.98 1.12
C PHE A 54 8.72 -9.15 -0.07
N ILE A 55 7.77 -8.25 0.15
CA ILE A 55 7.19 -7.43 -0.92
C ILE A 55 8.17 -6.31 -1.28
N GLU A 56 8.74 -6.40 -2.47
CA GLU A 56 9.67 -5.40 -3.01
C GLU A 56 8.94 -4.29 -3.77
N ASN A 57 7.88 -4.64 -4.52
CA ASN A 57 7.12 -3.68 -5.32
C ASN A 57 5.63 -3.81 -5.04
N LEU A 58 5.03 -2.72 -4.56
CA LEU A 58 3.61 -2.63 -4.24
C LEU A 58 2.94 -1.56 -5.10
N LYS A 59 1.96 -1.95 -5.90
CA LYS A 59 1.09 -1.05 -6.64
C LYS A 59 -0.35 -1.20 -6.18
N LEU A 60 -0.93 -0.11 -5.70
CA LEU A 60 -2.33 -0.01 -5.30
C LEU A 60 -2.97 1.11 -6.12
N SER A 61 -4.00 0.79 -6.89
CA SER A 61 -4.70 1.76 -7.74
C SER A 61 -6.21 1.69 -7.54
N GLU A 62 -6.85 2.82 -7.31
CA GLU A 62 -8.31 2.93 -7.10
C GLU A 62 -8.81 1.99 -5.99
N ILE A 63 -8.14 2.03 -4.84
CA ILE A 63 -8.47 1.27 -3.63
C ILE A 63 -8.67 2.22 -2.46
N ILE A 64 -9.55 1.83 -1.54
CA ILE A 64 -9.76 2.55 -0.28
C ILE A 64 -8.78 2.01 0.77
N LEU A 65 -7.94 2.87 1.34
CA LEU A 65 -7.02 2.52 2.42
C LEU A 65 -7.45 3.08 3.77
N GLU A 66 -7.29 2.25 4.80
CA GLU A 66 -7.47 2.58 6.20
C GLU A 66 -6.13 2.73 6.93
N LYS A 67 -6.16 3.29 8.15
CA LYS A 67 -4.97 3.56 8.96
C LYS A 67 -4.11 2.31 9.18
N ARG A 68 -4.75 1.16 9.35
CA ARG A 68 -4.06 -0.12 9.53
C ARG A 68 -3.33 -0.60 8.27
N ASP A 69 -3.84 -0.29 7.08
CA ASP A 69 -3.17 -0.63 5.82
C ASP A 69 -1.89 0.16 5.68
N ILE A 70 -1.94 1.44 6.04
CA ILE A 70 -0.77 2.30 6.09
C ILE A 70 0.27 1.76 7.07
N ILE A 71 -0.16 1.34 8.26
CA ILE A 71 0.74 0.75 9.26
C ILE A 71 1.39 -0.50 8.70
N PHE A 72 0.61 -1.40 8.09
CA PHE A 72 1.15 -2.61 7.46
C PHE A 72 2.18 -2.30 6.38
N ILE A 73 1.85 -1.42 5.43
CA ILE A 73 2.76 -1.03 4.33
C ILE A 73 4.05 -0.43 4.88
N SER A 74 3.98 0.37 5.96
CA SER A 74 5.15 1.00 6.59
C SER A 74 6.14 0.02 7.25
N GLU A 75 5.70 -1.22 7.54
CA GLU A 75 6.52 -2.25 8.17
C GLU A 75 7.09 -3.26 7.13
N LEU A 76 6.80 -3.08 5.84
CA LEU A 76 7.40 -3.88 4.75
C LEU A 76 8.88 -3.49 4.57
N LYS A 77 9.78 -4.27 5.16
CA LYS A 77 11.23 -3.97 5.22
C LYS A 77 11.92 -4.01 3.86
N ASP A 78 11.43 -4.85 2.96
CA ASP A 78 12.02 -5.08 1.63
C ASP A 78 11.42 -4.18 0.54
N LEU A 79 10.50 -3.28 0.90
CA LEU A 79 9.80 -2.43 -0.05
C LEU A 79 10.75 -1.43 -0.72
N LYS A 80 10.90 -1.57 -2.04
CA LYS A 80 11.74 -0.74 -2.92
C LYS A 80 10.90 0.23 -3.75
N SER A 81 9.68 -0.16 -4.13
CA SER A 81 8.77 0.68 -4.92
C SER A 81 7.37 0.65 -4.34
N LEU A 82 6.81 1.84 -4.10
CA LEU A 82 5.43 2.03 -3.69
C LEU A 82 4.72 2.97 -4.65
N LYS A 83 3.70 2.44 -5.34
CA LYS A 83 2.85 3.20 -6.25
C LYS A 83 1.43 3.24 -5.73
N LEU A 84 0.95 4.45 -5.43
CA LEU A 84 -0.37 4.73 -4.88
C LEU A 84 -1.13 5.63 -5.86
N ASN A 85 -2.06 5.06 -6.63
CA ASN A 85 -2.79 5.79 -7.68
C ASN A 85 -4.27 5.93 -7.36
N PHE A 86 -4.80 7.14 -7.53
CA PHE A 86 -6.23 7.47 -7.42
C PHE A 86 -6.89 6.87 -6.17
N LEU A 87 -6.21 6.97 -5.01
CA LEU A 87 -6.67 6.34 -3.77
C LEU A 87 -7.66 7.21 -2.98
N PHE A 88 -8.49 6.52 -2.20
CA PHE A 88 -9.32 7.13 -1.16
C PHE A 88 -8.78 6.74 0.22
N PHE A 89 -8.53 7.73 1.09
CA PHE A 89 -8.11 7.49 2.47
C PHE A 89 -9.27 7.71 3.42
N LYS A 90 -9.63 6.67 4.19
CA LYS A 90 -10.67 6.76 5.22
C LYS A 90 -10.11 7.37 6.51
N ASN A 91 -10.93 8.07 7.31
CA ASN A 91 -10.65 8.46 8.70
C ASN A 91 -9.21 8.91 9.02
N PHE A 92 -8.73 10.00 8.39
CA PHE A 92 -7.40 10.58 8.66
C PHE A 92 -6.19 9.65 8.45
N SER A 93 -6.32 8.56 7.69
CA SER A 93 -5.22 7.60 7.45
C SER A 93 -3.95 8.24 6.87
N TYR A 94 -4.10 9.37 6.16
CA TYR A 94 -3.00 10.18 5.65
C TYR A 94 -2.12 10.80 6.76
N LEU A 95 -2.66 11.11 7.94
CA LEU A 95 -1.86 11.59 9.08
C LEU A 95 -0.96 10.47 9.64
N THR A 96 -1.34 9.21 9.43
CA THR A 96 -0.52 8.07 9.87
C THR A 96 0.67 7.87 8.95
N LEU A 97 0.52 8.11 7.64
CA LEU A 97 1.65 8.21 6.71
C LEU A 97 2.61 9.30 7.16
N LYS A 98 2.07 10.43 7.66
CA LYS A 98 2.89 11.51 8.21
C LYS A 98 3.72 11.08 9.43
N MET A 99 3.14 10.35 10.36
CA MET A 99 3.86 9.97 11.58
C MET A 99 4.83 8.78 11.42
N LYS A 100 4.68 8.02 10.33
CA LYS A 100 5.48 6.83 10.05
C LYS A 100 6.46 7.16 8.91
N CYS A 101 7.64 7.66 9.26
CA CYS A 101 8.77 7.57 8.34
C CYS A 101 8.98 6.08 8.04
N PHE A 102 8.98 5.69 6.76
CA PHE A 102 9.37 4.33 6.36
C PHE A 102 10.73 4.07 7.01
N LYS A 103 10.76 3.18 8.02
CA LYS A 103 11.85 3.10 8.99
C LYS A 103 13.15 2.53 8.38
N HIS A 104 13.17 2.23 7.08
CA HIS A 104 14.21 1.46 6.43
C HIS A 104 14.98 2.29 5.39
N PRO A 105 16.33 2.32 5.49
CA PRO A 105 17.15 3.24 4.71
C PRO A 105 17.67 2.60 3.42
N THR A 106 16.84 2.43 2.38
CA THR A 106 17.37 2.26 1.01
C THR A 106 16.31 2.54 -0.05
N LYS A 107 16.45 3.68 -0.76
CA LYS A 107 15.84 4.00 -2.06
C LYS A 107 14.40 3.49 -2.26
N LEU A 108 13.46 3.96 -1.44
CA LEU A 108 12.05 3.80 -1.73
C LEU A 108 11.66 4.76 -2.87
N GLU A 109 11.27 4.22 -4.01
CA GLU A 109 10.61 4.99 -5.06
C GLU A 109 9.13 5.17 -4.70
N LEU A 110 8.69 6.42 -4.58
CA LEU A 110 7.32 6.75 -4.20
C LEU A 110 6.61 7.48 -5.35
N GLU A 111 5.60 6.84 -5.91
CA GLU A 111 4.71 7.47 -6.89
C GLU A 111 3.33 7.62 -6.27
N ILE A 112 2.87 8.86 -6.10
CA ILE A 112 1.55 9.17 -5.53
C ILE A 112 0.78 10.00 -6.54
N ASN A 113 -0.24 9.40 -7.14
CA ASN A 113 -1.21 10.08 -7.97
C ASN A 113 -2.51 10.14 -7.17
N ILE A 114 -2.97 11.32 -6.76
CA ILE A 114 -4.22 11.47 -6.01
C ILE A 114 -5.20 12.36 -6.76
N TYR A 115 -6.50 12.16 -6.50
CA TYR A 115 -7.53 13.05 -7.04
C TYR A 115 -7.26 14.50 -6.65
N TRP A 116 -7.56 15.42 -7.58
CA TRP A 116 -7.34 16.86 -7.44
C TRP A 116 -7.99 17.45 -6.17
N SER A 117 -9.12 16.88 -5.74
CA SER A 117 -9.82 17.25 -4.50
C SER A 117 -9.01 16.99 -3.23
N LEU A 118 -7.97 16.16 -3.29
CA LEU A 118 -7.07 15.84 -2.18
C LEU A 118 -5.72 16.56 -2.28
N LYS A 119 -5.55 17.50 -3.22
CA LYS A 119 -4.27 18.18 -3.50
C LYS A 119 -3.67 18.89 -2.28
N ASN A 120 -4.48 19.47 -1.40
CA ASN A 120 -4.01 20.10 -0.15
C ASN A 120 -3.37 19.08 0.82
N LYS A 121 -3.65 17.79 0.64
CA LYS A 121 -3.08 16.69 1.44
C LYS A 121 -1.75 16.17 0.86
N LEU A 122 -1.35 16.55 -0.36
CA LEU A 122 -0.03 16.24 -0.93
C LEU A 122 1.11 16.89 -0.14
N CYS A 123 0.88 18.07 0.45
CA CYS A 123 1.89 18.77 1.25
C CYS A 123 2.41 17.89 2.40
N TYR A 124 1.54 17.06 3.00
CA TYR A 124 1.94 16.13 4.06
C TYR A 124 2.87 15.02 3.57
N PHE A 125 2.69 14.56 2.34
CA PHE A 125 3.61 13.58 1.75
C PHE A 125 4.95 14.23 1.37
N MET A 126 4.92 15.47 0.88
CA MET A 126 6.14 16.20 0.53
C MET A 126 7.04 16.50 1.73
N GLU A 127 6.46 16.86 2.88
CA GLU A 127 7.19 17.09 4.14
C GLU A 127 7.94 15.83 4.62
N GLU A 128 7.37 14.65 4.38
CA GLU A 128 7.82 13.40 5.02
C GLU A 128 8.78 12.60 4.15
N PHE A 129 8.54 12.59 2.84
CA PHE A 129 9.40 11.88 1.90
C PHE A 129 10.49 12.80 1.33
N GLY A 130 10.29 14.11 1.37
CA GLY A 130 11.17 15.10 0.74
C GLY A 130 10.93 15.22 -0.77
N PRO A 131 11.23 16.39 -1.36
CA PRO A 131 10.84 16.73 -2.74
C PRO A 131 11.53 15.88 -3.82
N LYS A 132 12.59 15.14 -3.47
CA LYS A 132 13.47 14.40 -4.39
C LYS A 132 12.97 13.00 -4.76
N TYR A 133 11.90 12.50 -4.15
CA TYR A 133 11.37 11.15 -4.42
C TYR A 133 9.96 11.15 -5.00
N LEU A 134 9.36 12.32 -5.25
CA LEU A 134 8.02 12.44 -5.85
C LEU A 134 8.14 12.83 -7.32
N ASN A 135 7.84 11.88 -8.21
CA ASN A 135 7.43 12.19 -9.57
C ASN A 135 5.93 12.49 -9.55
N LEU A 136 5.57 13.77 -9.46
CA LEU A 136 4.18 14.23 -9.63
C LEU A 136 3.91 14.32 -11.14
N LYS A 137 3.03 13.46 -11.67
CA LYS A 137 2.49 13.59 -13.03
C LYS A 137 1.00 13.88 -12.99
#